data_AF-A0AAV2BYQ7-F1
#
_entry.id   AF-A0AAV2BYQ7-F1
#
_cell.length_a   1.000
_cell.length_b   1.000
_cell.length_c   1.000
_cell.angle_alpha   90.00
_cell.angle_beta   90.00
_cell.angle_gamma   90.00
#
_symmetry.space_group_name_H-M   'P 1'
#
loop_
_entity.id
_entity.type
_entity.pdbx_description
1 polymer ?
#
loop_
_entity_poly.entity_id
_entity_poly.type
_entity_poly.pdbx_seq_one_letter_code
_entity_poly.pdbx_strand_id
1 'polypeptide(L)'
;MGGKHYLLISSFSMEGMKILALAFVLCGFQFYTAQCKSCTIEKNVNGTIAVGENTYSRQKCWAIPVPFGHFIQLQLKNMYQSGASCQKENVKINIAGTSDVYQFCISDSNTNPITAFDNVTITHYVSTNYYRYTGFTLEYAIKTIECLNRNSFECDNDTCVSEDRVCDGVKDCKNRADEIGCERVYQRSPGGERGGRVLVET
;
A
#
# COMPACT_ATOMS: atom_id res chain seq x y z
N MET A 1 -70.59 -1.85 -19.11
CA MET A 1 -69.61 -2.12 -18.04
C MET A 1 -68.24 -1.81 -18.64
N GLY A 2 -67.74 -0.57 -18.65
CA GLY A 2 -67.39 0.31 -17.52
C GLY A 2 -65.87 0.17 -17.30
N GLY A 3 -64.99 1.17 -17.44
CA GLY A 3 -65.07 2.57 -17.86
C GLY A 3 -63.65 3.02 -18.29
N LYS A 4 -63.55 4.05 -19.14
CA LYS A 4 -62.29 4.69 -19.53
C LYS A 4 -61.80 5.59 -18.40
N HIS A 5 -60.51 5.61 -18.08
CA HIS A 5 -59.86 6.77 -17.46
C HIS A 5 -58.42 6.91 -17.97
N TYR A 6 -58.18 8.00 -18.70
CA TYR A 6 -56.85 8.57 -18.93
C TYR A 6 -56.35 9.19 -17.63
N LEU A 7 -55.05 9.10 -17.35
CA LEU A 7 -54.38 10.01 -16.43
C LEU A 7 -53.07 10.51 -17.06
N LEU A 8 -53.11 11.79 -17.44
CA LEU A 8 -51.96 12.66 -17.67
C LEU A 8 -51.41 13.06 -16.31
N ILE A 9 -50.12 12.84 -16.03
CA ILE A 9 -49.41 13.59 -14.98
C ILE A 9 -48.01 13.98 -15.48
N SER A 10 -47.95 15.23 -15.92
CA SER A 10 -46.88 16.23 -15.83
C SER A 10 -45.42 15.79 -15.67
N SER A 11 -44.61 16.26 -16.61
CA SER A 11 -43.23 16.71 -16.38
C SER A 11 -43.15 17.61 -15.14
N PHE A 12 -42.28 17.27 -14.18
CA PHE A 12 -41.90 18.17 -13.10
C PHE A 12 -40.37 18.19 -12.98
N SER A 13 -39.84 19.40 -13.09
CA SER A 13 -38.44 19.76 -12.95
C SER A 13 -38.12 20.14 -11.51
N MET A 14 -36.85 19.95 -11.13
CA MET A 14 -36.11 20.60 -10.06
C MET A 14 -36.46 20.36 -8.57
N GLU A 15 -35.40 20.00 -7.85
CA GLU A 15 -35.07 20.33 -6.45
C GLU A 15 -35.78 19.63 -5.28
N GLY A 16 -34.96 19.27 -4.29
CA GLY A 16 -35.39 19.09 -2.91
C GLY A 16 -35.34 17.65 -2.39
N MET A 17 -34.34 17.37 -1.56
CA MET A 17 -34.34 16.24 -0.64
C MET A 17 -35.69 16.06 0.05
N LYS A 18 -36.30 14.87 -0.06
CA LYS A 18 -37.11 14.17 0.96
C LYS A 18 -37.86 12.99 0.34
N ILE A 19 -37.17 11.86 0.12
CA ILE A 19 -37.83 10.54 0.10
C ILE A 19 -36.93 9.56 0.88
N LEU A 20 -36.88 9.78 2.20
CA LEU A 20 -36.53 8.71 3.13
C LEU A 20 -37.75 7.78 3.21
N ALA A 21 -37.52 6.46 3.10
CA ALA A 21 -38.43 5.38 3.48
C ALA A 21 -39.40 4.75 2.44
N LEU A 22 -39.22 4.91 1.13
CA LEU A 22 -39.99 4.09 0.15
C LEU A 22 -39.17 3.39 -0.95
N ALA A 23 -37.84 3.45 -0.92
CA ALA A 23 -36.97 2.66 -1.82
C ALA A 23 -36.64 1.25 -1.30
N PHE A 24 -37.02 0.91 -0.06
CA PHE A 24 -36.69 -0.39 0.53
C PHE A 24 -37.69 -1.51 0.19
N VAL A 25 -38.82 -1.22 -0.47
CA VAL A 25 -39.88 -2.24 -0.75
C VAL A 25 -39.91 -2.68 -2.22
N LEU A 26 -39.20 -2.00 -3.13
CA LEU A 26 -39.05 -2.40 -4.54
C LEU A 26 -37.62 -2.82 -4.93
N CYS A 27 -36.73 -2.98 -3.96
CA CYS A 27 -35.44 -3.68 -4.13
C CYS A 27 -35.50 -5.10 -3.53
N GLY A 28 -36.70 -5.67 -3.38
CA GLY A 28 -36.91 -6.96 -2.74
C GLY A 28 -36.72 -8.20 -3.64
N PHE A 29 -36.50 -8.06 -4.95
CA PHE A 29 -36.57 -9.21 -5.86
C PHE A 29 -35.58 -9.26 -7.03
N GLN A 30 -34.53 -8.43 -7.05
CA GLN A 30 -33.39 -8.64 -7.97
C GLN A 30 -32.06 -8.23 -7.33
N PHE A 31 -31.78 -8.72 -6.12
CA PHE A 31 -30.40 -8.96 -5.73
C PHE A 31 -29.93 -10.22 -6.47
N TYR A 32 -29.64 -10.10 -7.77
CA TYR A 32 -28.54 -10.89 -8.29
C TYR A 32 -27.37 -10.54 -7.39
N THR A 33 -26.93 -11.49 -6.58
CA THR A 33 -25.81 -11.31 -5.67
C THR A 33 -24.63 -10.81 -6.50
N ALA A 34 -24.38 -9.51 -6.50
CA ALA A 34 -23.14 -8.95 -6.98
C ALA A 34 -22.08 -9.48 -6.02
N GLN A 35 -21.51 -10.62 -6.35
CA GLN A 35 -20.50 -11.27 -5.54
C GLN A 35 -19.23 -10.44 -5.74
N CYS A 36 -19.02 -9.42 -4.89
CA CYS A 36 -17.75 -8.71 -4.84
C CYS A 36 -16.68 -9.75 -4.49
N LYS A 37 -15.90 -10.18 -5.49
CA LYS A 37 -14.67 -10.94 -5.25
C LYS A 37 -13.72 -10.03 -4.49
N SER A 38 -13.75 -10.11 -3.17
CA SER A 38 -12.78 -9.43 -2.31
C SER A 38 -11.42 -10.13 -2.45
N CYS A 39 -10.35 -9.34 -2.57
CA CYS A 39 -9.00 -9.87 -2.56
C CYS A 39 -8.61 -10.40 -1.18
N THR A 40 -7.68 -11.35 -1.14
CA THR A 40 -7.12 -11.85 0.11
C THR A 40 -6.30 -10.74 0.76
N ILE A 41 -6.58 -10.43 2.03
CA ILE A 41 -5.86 -9.36 2.75
C ILE A 41 -4.62 -9.96 3.40
N GLU A 42 -3.46 -9.44 3.03
CA GLU A 42 -2.18 -9.76 3.68
C GLU A 42 -1.94 -8.78 4.84
N LYS A 43 -1.74 -9.30 6.05
CA LYS A 43 -1.63 -8.48 7.27
C LYS A 43 -0.22 -8.39 7.83
N ASN A 44 0.70 -9.20 7.33
CA ASN A 44 2.06 -9.23 7.83
C ASN A 44 2.85 -8.03 7.30
N VAL A 45 3.82 -7.55 8.09
CA VAL A 45 4.72 -6.46 7.67
C VAL A 45 5.70 -6.92 6.59
N ASN A 46 5.93 -8.22 6.46
CA ASN A 46 6.69 -8.81 5.38
C ASN A 46 6.08 -10.16 4.99
N GLY A 47 6.41 -10.65 3.81
CA GLY A 47 5.94 -11.94 3.39
C GLY A 47 6.28 -12.30 1.96
N THR A 48 5.88 -13.52 1.61
CA THR A 48 6.02 -14.07 0.26
C THR A 48 4.64 -14.49 -0.24
N ILE A 49 4.24 -13.90 -1.36
CA ILE A 49 3.05 -14.32 -2.11
C ILE A 49 3.53 -15.28 -3.19
N ALA A 50 3.11 -16.54 -3.09
CA ALA A 50 3.46 -17.57 -4.05
C ALA A 50 2.20 -18.26 -4.61
N VAL A 51 2.19 -18.47 -5.92
CA VAL A 51 1.23 -19.34 -6.59
C VAL A 51 1.99 -20.52 -7.18
N GLY A 52 1.68 -21.73 -6.67
CA GLY A 52 2.31 -22.97 -7.10
C GLY A 52 1.78 -23.52 -8.43
N GLU A 53 2.57 -24.43 -8.98
CA GLU A 53 2.54 -24.91 -10.37
C GLU A 53 1.26 -25.67 -10.80
N ASN A 54 0.29 -25.96 -9.93
CA ASN A 54 -0.91 -26.76 -10.28
C ASN A 54 -2.23 -25.97 -10.24
N THR A 55 -2.19 -24.67 -10.55
CA THR A 55 -3.42 -23.84 -10.49
C THR A 55 -4.18 -23.80 -11.82
N TYR A 56 -5.30 -24.52 -11.86
CA TYR A 56 -6.26 -24.43 -12.95
C TYR A 56 -6.98 -23.07 -12.94
N SER A 57 -6.71 -22.21 -13.93
CA SER A 57 -7.61 -21.16 -14.44
C SER A 57 -8.44 -20.40 -13.37
N ARG A 58 -7.80 -19.65 -12.48
CA ARG A 58 -8.50 -18.69 -11.61
C ARG A 58 -7.67 -17.43 -11.41
N GLN A 59 -8.26 -16.27 -11.73
CA GLN A 59 -7.76 -14.98 -11.30
C GLN A 59 -7.70 -14.97 -9.77
N LYS A 60 -6.50 -14.74 -9.22
CA LYS A 60 -6.27 -14.55 -7.78
C LYS A 60 -5.90 -13.10 -7.54
N CYS A 61 -6.24 -12.58 -6.37
CA CYS A 61 -5.80 -11.25 -5.97
C CYS A 61 -5.53 -11.13 -4.47
N TRP A 62 -4.59 -10.24 -4.14
CA TRP A 62 -4.15 -9.92 -2.80
C TRP A 62 -4.17 -8.41 -2.60
N ALA A 63 -4.59 -7.98 -1.42
CA ALA A 63 -4.53 -6.59 -0.99
C ALA A 63 -3.58 -6.48 0.20
N ILE A 64 -2.59 -5.60 0.08
CA ILE A 64 -1.63 -5.30 1.14
C ILE A 64 -1.92 -3.86 1.60
N PRO A 65 -2.59 -3.68 2.76
CA PRO A 65 -2.78 -2.36 3.33
C PRO A 65 -1.44 -1.83 3.84
N VAL A 66 -1.10 -0.61 3.46
CA VAL A 66 0.11 0.09 3.91
C VAL A 66 -0.33 1.13 4.94
N PRO A 67 0.09 1.01 6.22
CA PRO A 67 -0.25 1.98 7.23
C PRO A 67 0.31 3.36 6.92
N PHE A 68 -0.31 4.40 7.47
CA PHE A 68 0.22 5.76 7.39
C PHE A 68 1.66 5.83 7.93
N GLY A 69 2.51 6.63 7.29
CA GLY A 69 3.92 6.75 7.65
C GLY A 69 4.78 5.55 7.25
N HIS A 70 4.28 4.65 6.40
CA HIS A 70 5.02 3.50 5.90
C HIS A 70 5.04 3.47 4.37
N PHE A 71 5.99 2.73 3.81
CA PHE A 71 6.06 2.39 2.40
C PHE A 71 6.28 0.88 2.25
N ILE A 72 5.89 0.33 1.11
CA ILE A 72 6.09 -1.08 0.78
C ILE A 72 7.11 -1.21 -0.35
N GLN A 73 8.08 -2.11 -0.16
CA GLN A 73 8.96 -2.58 -1.21
C GLN A 73 8.46 -3.93 -1.70
N LEU A 74 8.23 -4.06 -3.02
CA LEU A 74 7.81 -5.29 -3.67
C LEU A 74 8.88 -5.75 -4.64
N GLN A 75 9.19 -7.04 -4.63
CA GLN A 75 10.15 -7.64 -5.53
C GLN A 75 9.55 -8.91 -6.13
N LEU A 76 9.33 -8.89 -7.45
CA LEU A 76 9.03 -10.12 -8.16
C LEU A 76 10.33 -10.94 -8.24
N LYS A 77 10.29 -12.19 -7.76
CA LYS A 77 11.45 -13.08 -7.73
C LYS A 77 11.46 -13.99 -8.94
N ASN A 78 10.42 -14.79 -9.08
CA ASN A 78 10.31 -15.80 -10.13
C ASN A 78 8.91 -15.79 -10.73
N MET A 79 8.85 -16.12 -12.02
CA MET A 79 7.64 -16.55 -12.70
C MET A 79 7.90 -17.94 -13.29
N TYR A 80 6.97 -18.87 -13.11
CA TYR A 80 7.10 -20.26 -13.53
C TYR A 80 6.15 -20.52 -14.71
N GLN A 81 6.72 -20.93 -15.86
CA GLN A 81 6.20 -21.57 -17.11
C GLN A 81 4.72 -21.31 -17.56
N SER A 82 4.31 -21.22 -18.84
CA SER A 82 4.86 -21.56 -20.16
C SER A 82 4.28 -20.61 -21.22
N GLY A 83 5.11 -19.99 -22.07
CA GLY A 83 4.78 -19.66 -23.47
C GLY A 83 3.52 -18.84 -23.78
N ALA A 84 2.88 -18.23 -22.78
CA ALA A 84 1.68 -17.44 -22.93
C ALA A 84 2.06 -15.97 -23.16
N SER A 85 1.36 -15.31 -24.08
CA SER A 85 1.46 -13.86 -24.23
C SER A 85 1.07 -13.17 -22.92
N CYS A 86 1.63 -11.99 -22.67
CA CYS A 86 1.32 -11.11 -21.54
C CYS A 86 -0.18 -10.74 -21.42
N GLN A 87 -0.95 -10.92 -22.50
CA GLN A 87 -2.42 -10.79 -22.51
C GLN A 87 -3.15 -11.98 -21.89
N LYS A 88 -2.51 -13.15 -21.88
CA LYS A 88 -3.07 -14.41 -21.40
C LYS A 88 -2.65 -14.71 -19.96
N GLU A 89 -1.47 -14.27 -19.57
CA GLU A 89 -0.94 -14.40 -18.22
C GLU A 89 -0.18 -13.14 -17.84
N ASN A 90 -0.50 -12.57 -16.66
CA ASN A 90 0.26 -11.47 -16.10
C ASN A 90 0.05 -11.38 -14.58
N VAL A 91 1.05 -10.80 -13.93
CA VAL A 91 0.94 -10.30 -12.55
C VAL A 91 0.84 -8.77 -12.64
N LYS A 92 -0.24 -8.20 -12.14
CA LYS A 92 -0.46 -6.76 -12.07
C LYS A 92 -0.38 -6.27 -10.64
N ILE A 93 0.30 -5.15 -10.44
CA ILE A 93 0.40 -4.45 -9.17
C ILE A 93 -0.19 -3.06 -9.39
N ASN A 94 -1.26 -2.75 -8.68
CA ASN A 94 -1.92 -1.44 -8.67
C ASN A 94 -1.66 -0.76 -7.33
N ILE A 95 -1.32 0.52 -7.36
CA ILE A 95 -1.17 1.36 -6.17
C ILE A 95 -2.45 2.17 -5.99
N ALA A 96 -3.00 2.17 -4.77
CA ALA A 96 -4.19 2.95 -4.46
C ALA A 96 -3.91 4.45 -4.63
N GLY A 97 -4.92 5.19 -5.13
CA GLY A 97 -4.81 6.62 -5.33
C GLY A 97 -3.97 7.07 -6.54
N THR A 98 -3.34 6.14 -7.27
CA THR A 98 -2.59 6.47 -8.50
C THR A 98 -3.15 5.74 -9.72
N SER A 99 -2.71 6.15 -10.91
CA SER A 99 -2.94 5.44 -12.17
C SER A 99 -1.81 4.47 -12.51
N ASP A 100 -0.88 4.24 -11.58
CA ASP A 100 0.29 3.41 -11.82
C ASP A 100 -0.09 1.93 -11.78
N VAL A 101 0.20 1.25 -12.90
CA VAL A 101 -0.04 -0.19 -13.06
C VAL A 101 1.25 -0.82 -13.51
N TYR A 102 1.87 -1.61 -12.64
CA TYR A 102 3.01 -2.43 -12.99
C TYR A 102 2.52 -3.78 -13.47
N GLN A 103 2.91 -4.17 -14.68
CA GLN A 103 2.52 -5.43 -15.28
C GLN A 103 3.77 -6.25 -15.55
N PHE A 104 3.79 -7.47 -15.01
CA PHE A 104 4.88 -8.41 -15.16
C PHE A 104 4.42 -9.68 -15.87
N CYS A 105 5.28 -10.16 -16.75
CA CYS A 105 5.10 -11.28 -17.63
C CYS A 105 6.39 -12.10 -17.71
N ILE A 106 6.27 -13.37 -18.10
CA ILE A 106 7.43 -14.31 -18.14
C ILE A 106 8.57 -13.82 -19.05
N SER A 107 8.27 -13.02 -20.06
CA SER A 107 9.25 -12.45 -20.99
C SER A 107 10.03 -11.27 -20.41
N ASP A 108 9.59 -10.73 -19.28
CA ASP A 108 10.18 -9.52 -18.72
C ASP A 108 11.50 -9.87 -18.03
N SER A 109 12.58 -9.31 -18.56
CA SER A 109 13.92 -9.46 -18.00
C SER A 109 14.19 -8.50 -16.84
N ASN A 110 13.38 -7.44 -16.73
CA ASN A 110 13.51 -6.44 -15.69
C ASN A 110 12.38 -6.60 -14.67
N THR A 111 12.75 -7.09 -13.48
CA THR A 111 11.88 -7.19 -12.31
C THR A 111 12.38 -6.27 -11.20
N ASN A 112 12.80 -5.04 -11.51
CA ASN A 112 13.31 -4.10 -10.53
C ASN A 112 12.35 -3.95 -9.34
N PRO A 113 12.87 -3.73 -8.12
CA PRO A 113 12.04 -3.52 -6.94
C PRO A 113 11.11 -2.32 -7.15
N ILE A 114 9.84 -2.48 -6.77
CA ILE A 114 8.85 -1.41 -6.75
C ILE A 114 8.75 -0.86 -5.33
N THR A 115 8.73 0.46 -5.20
CA THR A 115 8.44 1.15 -3.93
C THR A 115 7.12 1.88 -4.06
N ALA A 116 6.19 1.64 -3.14
CA ALA A 116 4.88 2.30 -3.10
C ALA A 116 4.57 2.86 -1.71
N PHE A 117 3.85 3.98 -1.64
CA PHE A 117 3.54 4.71 -0.40
C PHE A 117 2.08 4.58 0.04
N ASP A 118 1.30 3.76 -0.65
CA ASP A 118 -0.12 3.52 -0.37
C ASP A 118 -0.44 2.02 -0.53
N ASN A 119 -1.67 1.64 -0.20
CA ASN A 119 -2.19 0.29 -0.30
C ASN A 119 -1.97 -0.29 -1.70
N VAL A 120 -1.56 -1.55 -1.75
CA VAL A 120 -1.25 -2.22 -3.01
C VAL A 120 -2.21 -3.37 -3.26
N THR A 121 -2.68 -3.50 -4.49
CA THR A 121 -3.43 -4.68 -4.95
C THR A 121 -2.65 -5.44 -6.00
N ILE A 122 -2.38 -6.71 -5.72
CA ILE A 122 -1.67 -7.63 -6.62
C ILE A 122 -2.70 -8.57 -7.24
N THR A 123 -2.70 -8.71 -8.56
CA THR A 123 -3.58 -9.61 -9.28
C THR A 123 -2.77 -10.55 -10.15
N HIS A 124 -3.02 -11.85 -10.03
CA HIS A 124 -2.50 -12.85 -10.96
C HIS A 124 -3.63 -13.29 -11.88
N TYR A 125 -3.51 -12.91 -13.15
CA TYR A 125 -4.48 -13.23 -14.19
C TYR A 125 -3.95 -14.38 -15.05
N VAL A 126 -4.80 -15.39 -15.27
CA VAL A 126 -4.52 -16.53 -16.15
C VAL A 126 -5.78 -16.79 -16.98
N SER A 127 -5.65 -16.78 -18.31
CA SER A 127 -6.73 -17.05 -19.24
C SER A 127 -7.20 -18.51 -19.14
N THR A 128 -8.52 -18.72 -19.23
CA THR A 128 -9.18 -20.02 -18.98
C THR A 128 -8.86 -21.10 -20.01
N ASN A 129 -8.33 -20.74 -21.17
CA ASN A 129 -8.11 -21.65 -22.29
C ASN A 129 -6.68 -22.25 -22.31
N TYR A 130 -5.93 -22.13 -21.21
CA TYR A 130 -4.52 -22.49 -21.15
C TYR A 130 -4.23 -23.42 -19.96
N TYR A 131 -4.11 -24.73 -20.25
CA TYR A 131 -3.80 -25.80 -19.28
C TYR A 131 -2.30 -25.88 -19.00
N ARG A 132 -1.70 -24.84 -18.43
CA ARG A 132 -0.28 -24.86 -18.05
C ARG A 132 -0.10 -24.64 -16.57
N TYR A 133 1.06 -25.13 -16.13
CA TYR A 133 1.60 -24.96 -14.81
C TYR A 133 2.09 -23.53 -14.68
N THR A 134 1.22 -22.59 -14.30
CA THR A 134 1.58 -21.18 -14.14
C THR A 134 1.72 -20.80 -12.68
N GLY A 135 2.63 -19.87 -12.40
CA GLY A 135 2.93 -19.46 -11.05
C GLY A 135 3.85 -18.27 -10.98
N PHE A 136 3.88 -17.64 -9.81
CA PHE A 136 4.81 -16.57 -9.51
C PHE A 136 5.16 -16.57 -8.03
N THR A 137 6.30 -15.95 -7.71
CA THR A 137 6.72 -15.66 -6.35
C THR A 137 7.06 -14.18 -6.26
N LEU A 138 6.39 -13.47 -5.35
CA LEU A 138 6.63 -12.07 -5.02
C LEU A 138 6.95 -11.97 -3.53
N GLU A 139 7.99 -11.21 -3.20
CA GLU A 139 8.32 -10.85 -1.83
C GLU A 139 7.95 -9.39 -1.57
N TYR A 140 7.51 -9.10 -0.35
CA TYR A 140 7.24 -7.73 0.06
C TYR A 140 7.71 -7.46 1.49
N ALA A 141 8.02 -6.20 1.76
CA ALA A 141 8.29 -5.68 3.09
C ALA A 141 7.76 -4.25 3.22
N ILE A 142 6.99 -4.01 4.28
CA ILE A 142 6.52 -2.70 4.72
C ILE A 142 7.57 -2.14 5.68
N LYS A 143 8.03 -0.92 5.40
CA LYS A 143 9.06 -0.19 6.14
C LYS A 143 8.52 1.18 6.56
N THR A 144 9.03 1.72 7.66
CA THR A 144 8.66 3.06 8.14
C THR A 144 9.34 4.14 7.30
N ILE A 145 8.64 5.26 7.08
CA ILE A 145 9.14 6.49 6.42
C ILE A 145 10.05 7.29 7.37
N GLU A 146 10.25 6.83 8.62
CA GLU A 146 10.87 7.59 9.70
C GLU A 146 12.25 8.17 9.38
N CYS A 147 13.00 7.56 8.44
CA CYS A 147 14.31 8.03 7.99
C CYS A 147 14.28 9.05 6.83
N LEU A 148 13.10 9.33 6.25
CA LEU A 148 12.93 10.29 5.15
C LEU A 148 12.51 11.69 5.63
N ASN A 149 12.31 11.85 6.94
CA ASN A 149 12.06 13.16 7.52
C ASN A 149 13.38 13.93 7.59
N ARG A 150 13.38 15.22 7.22
CA ARG A 150 14.59 16.06 7.28
C ARG A 150 15.16 16.24 8.69
N ASN A 151 14.38 15.91 9.72
CA ASN A 151 14.73 16.07 11.13
C ASN A 151 14.90 14.70 11.82
N SER A 152 15.35 13.67 11.08
CA SER A 152 15.68 12.36 11.63
C SER A 152 17.15 12.03 11.39
N PHE A 153 17.79 11.40 12.37
CA PHE A 153 19.13 10.85 12.29
C PHE A 153 19.06 9.33 12.11
N GLU A 154 19.78 8.82 11.11
CA GLU A 154 19.88 7.40 10.82
C GLU A 154 20.98 6.75 11.66
N CYS A 155 20.60 5.78 12.48
CA CYS A 155 21.53 4.88 13.16
C CYS A 155 22.06 3.82 12.19
N ASP A 156 23.22 3.22 12.48
CA ASP A 156 23.91 2.21 11.64
C ASP A 156 23.12 0.93 11.28
N ASN A 157 21.87 0.76 11.71
CA ASN A 157 21.06 -0.45 11.46
C ASN A 157 19.63 -0.10 11.00
N ASP A 158 19.50 0.87 10.10
CA ASP A 158 18.25 1.35 9.49
C ASP A 158 17.18 1.78 10.51
N THR A 159 17.62 2.21 11.70
CA THR A 159 16.74 2.73 12.74
C THR A 159 16.93 4.23 12.80
N CYS A 160 15.84 4.98 12.90
CA CYS A 160 15.91 6.43 12.88
C CYS A 160 15.42 7.01 14.20
N VAL A 161 16.18 7.97 14.71
CA VAL A 161 15.83 8.74 15.89
C VAL A 161 15.56 10.17 15.46
N SER A 162 14.73 10.87 16.21
CA SER A 162 14.46 12.27 15.94
C SER A 162 15.72 13.10 16.20
N GLU A 163 15.96 14.16 15.43
CA GLU A 163 17.14 15.02 15.59
C GLU A 163 17.23 15.65 17.00
N ASP A 164 16.09 15.89 17.66
CA ASP A 164 16.04 16.34 19.07
C ASP A 164 16.53 15.30 20.09
N ARG A 165 16.72 14.06 19.67
CA ARG A 165 17.30 12.97 20.46
C ARG A 165 18.76 12.67 20.10
N VAL A 166 19.36 13.45 19.20
CA VAL A 166 20.78 13.37 18.91
C VAL A 166 21.51 14.24 19.93
N CYS A 167 22.50 13.68 20.62
CA CYS A 167 23.26 14.37 21.66
C CYS A 167 22.40 14.86 22.83
N ASP A 168 21.34 14.13 23.19
CA ASP A 168 20.47 14.47 24.33
C ASP A 168 20.92 13.79 25.64
N GLY A 169 21.95 12.94 25.57
CA GLY A 169 22.51 12.21 26.70
C GLY A 169 21.83 10.86 26.96
N VAL A 170 20.80 10.51 26.18
CA VAL A 170 20.10 9.24 26.20
C VAL A 170 20.59 8.38 25.04
N LYS A 171 20.60 7.06 25.23
CA LYS A 171 20.95 6.13 24.17
C LYS A 171 19.67 5.69 23.48
N ASP A 172 19.38 6.28 22.33
CA ASP A 172 18.27 5.92 21.45
C ASP A 172 18.74 5.00 20.31
N CYS A 173 19.96 5.15 19.78
CA CYS A 173 20.51 4.17 18.83
C CYS A 173 21.04 2.91 19.55
N LYS A 174 20.83 1.73 18.95
CA LYS A 174 21.31 0.44 19.49
C LYS A 174 22.82 0.41 19.74
N ASN A 175 23.58 1.04 18.87
CA ASN A 175 25.05 1.19 18.92
C ASN A 175 25.50 2.51 19.58
N ARG A 176 24.57 3.34 20.05
CA ARG A 176 24.84 4.68 20.63
C ARG A 176 25.39 5.70 19.61
N ALA A 177 25.17 5.50 18.31
CA ALA A 177 25.65 6.42 17.26
C ALA A 177 25.11 7.86 17.39
N ASP A 178 23.89 8.01 17.91
CA ASP A 178 23.23 9.26 18.26
C ASP A 178 23.97 10.11 19.31
N GLU A 179 24.92 9.52 20.04
CA GLU A 179 25.65 10.16 21.13
C GLU A 179 27.17 10.25 20.85
N ILE A 180 27.62 9.97 19.62
CA ILE A 180 29.02 10.04 19.22
C ILE A 180 29.31 11.37 18.52
N GLY A 181 30.45 12.00 18.84
CA GLY A 181 30.87 13.23 18.17
C GLY A 181 30.15 14.50 18.65
N CYS A 182 29.44 14.43 19.78
CA CYS A 182 28.73 15.54 20.43
C CYS A 182 29.67 16.59 21.09
N GLU A 183 30.82 16.86 20.49
CA GLU A 183 31.76 17.88 20.93
C GLU A 183 31.17 19.27 20.64
N ARG A 184 30.33 19.74 21.59
CA ARG A 184 29.63 21.03 21.70
C ARG A 184 28.13 21.05 21.39
N VAL A 185 27.35 20.16 22.01
CA VAL A 185 26.01 20.54 22.48
C VAL A 185 26.05 20.67 23.99
N TYR A 186 26.33 21.89 24.46
CA TYR A 186 26.31 22.20 25.89
C TYR A 186 24.85 22.08 26.37
N GLN A 187 24.60 21.08 27.23
CA GLN A 187 23.71 21.15 28.38
C GLN A 187 22.40 21.93 28.16
N ARG A 188 21.35 21.27 27.72
CA ARG A 188 19.98 21.68 28.08
C ARG A 188 19.45 20.81 29.22
N SER A 189 20.10 20.90 30.36
CA SER A 189 19.44 20.62 31.64
C SER A 189 18.70 21.89 32.08
N PRO A 190 17.43 21.82 32.53
CA PRO A 190 16.76 22.99 33.09
C PRO A 190 17.32 23.27 34.49
N GLY A 191 18.33 24.16 34.58
CA GLY A 191 18.78 24.69 35.88
C GLY A 191 20.26 25.03 36.05
N GLY A 192 20.94 25.64 35.07
CA GLY A 192 22.35 26.04 35.21
C GLY A 192 22.64 27.46 34.70
N GLU A 193 23.30 28.27 35.52
CA GLU A 193 23.55 29.70 35.33
C GLU A 193 24.47 30.07 34.16
N ARG A 194 24.29 31.31 33.66
CA ARG A 194 24.95 31.91 32.50
C ARG A 194 26.44 32.20 32.72
N GLY A 195 27.27 31.87 31.73
CA GLY A 195 28.61 32.44 31.52
C GLY A 195 29.41 31.54 30.57
N GLY A 196 30.18 32.00 29.58
CA GLY A 196 30.56 33.31 29.11
C GLY A 196 31.20 33.15 27.72
N ARG A 197 31.40 34.26 27.02
CA ARG A 197 32.01 34.33 25.68
C ARG A 197 33.48 33.90 25.76
N VAL A 198 33.93 32.98 24.91
CA VAL A 198 35.37 32.77 24.67
C VAL A 198 35.63 32.88 23.19
N LEU A 199 36.55 33.79 22.88
CA LEU A 199 37.04 34.15 21.55
C LEU A 199 37.81 32.98 20.94
N VAL A 200 37.65 32.81 19.63
CA VAL A 200 38.51 31.94 18.82
C VAL A 200 39.84 32.69 18.65
N GLU A 201 40.92 32.12 19.16
CA GLU A 201 42.26 32.43 18.65
C GLU A 201 42.68 31.35 17.65
N THR A 202 43.37 31.83 16.63
CA THR A 202 43.65 31.29 15.28
C THR A 202 44.32 29.93 15.23
#